data_AF-A0AB36PY43-F1
#
_entry.id   AF-A0AB36PY43-F1
#
_cell.length_a   1.000
_cell.length_b   1.000
_cell.length_c   1.000
_cell.angle_alpha   90.00
_cell.angle_beta   90.00
_cell.angle_gamma   90.00
#
_symmetry.space_group_name_H-M   'P 1'
#
loop_
_entity.id
_entity.type
_entity.pdbx_description
1 polymer ?
#
loop_
_entity_poly.entity_id
_entity_poly.type
_entity_poly.pdbx_seq_one_letter_code
_entity_poly.pdbx_strand_id
1 'polypeptide(L)'
;MDRRTFAKSLAGLGAMPFAVNTASAGAAKEGKTMLELMGGSITDVPGIKLGHHTLTRRPTGCSVLLCEEGATAGVDVRGSAPGTRETDLLDPINFVQKVQAILLSGGSAYGLAAATGVMRYLEENNLGFEIGKGVVPIVPAAILMDLGVGDFSVRPDEEAGYLACKAATAAPSGEGNIGAGAGATVGKMFGMDYAMKGGLGTASYKVPGTEIVVGAIVAVNAVGDVRAPNSHRILAGARTEDGKGFRNTMAAIMQGPGVVKSGGANTTIGAIATNAPFGKAELKKIAGMAHDGFARTINPVHTMWDGDTIFALSTGKAKDGQADVTAIGAIAASVMADAVARAVVQAESLPHLNLPAHRDYMIAESTR
;
A
#
# COMPACT_ATOMS: atom_id res chain seq x y z
N MET A 1 29.88 -29.51 -32.26
CA MET A 1 28.42 -29.28 -32.34
C MET A 1 28.20 -28.05 -33.20
N ASP A 2 27.71 -28.26 -34.43
CA ASP A 2 27.74 -27.30 -35.54
C ASP A 2 26.48 -26.41 -35.58
N ARG A 3 26.66 -25.11 -35.85
CA ARG A 3 25.64 -24.04 -35.80
C ARG A 3 24.58 -24.11 -36.90
N ARG A 4 24.62 -25.12 -37.77
CA ARG A 4 23.75 -25.26 -38.96
C ARG A 4 22.49 -26.10 -38.76
N THR A 5 22.30 -26.72 -37.59
CA THR A 5 21.12 -27.59 -37.34
C THR A 5 19.93 -26.85 -36.70
N PHE A 6 20.11 -25.63 -36.18
CA PHE A 6 19.03 -24.90 -35.50
C PHE A 6 18.06 -24.18 -36.45
N ALA A 7 18.42 -24.01 -37.73
CA ALA A 7 17.63 -23.20 -38.68
C ALA A 7 16.50 -23.96 -39.41
N LYS A 8 16.21 -25.22 -39.06
CA LYS A 8 15.24 -26.06 -39.80
C LYS A 8 13.95 -26.44 -39.07
N SER A 9 13.64 -25.85 -37.91
CA SER A 9 12.37 -26.09 -37.22
C SER A 9 11.34 -24.95 -37.30
N LEU A 10 11.55 -23.94 -38.16
CA LEU A 10 10.69 -22.74 -38.23
C LEU A 10 9.97 -22.55 -39.58
N ALA A 11 9.72 -23.63 -40.32
CA ALA A 11 9.06 -23.57 -41.63
C ALA A 11 7.73 -24.37 -41.67
N GLY A 12 6.94 -24.31 -40.60
CA GLY A 12 5.74 -25.14 -40.45
C GLY A 12 4.55 -24.50 -39.71
N LEU A 13 4.43 -23.17 -39.71
CA LEU A 13 3.22 -22.49 -39.22
C LEU A 13 2.68 -21.61 -40.34
N GLY A 14 1.74 -22.17 -41.09
CA GLY A 14 0.98 -21.47 -42.13
C GLY A 14 0.18 -20.32 -41.53
N ALA A 15 0.16 -19.21 -42.26
CA ALA A 15 -0.61 -18.02 -41.94
C ALA A 15 -2.11 -18.35 -41.88
N MET A 16 -2.73 -18.15 -40.72
CA MET A 16 -4.18 -18.02 -40.62
C MET A 16 -4.57 -16.56 -40.90
N PRO A 17 -5.62 -16.30 -41.70
CA PRO A 17 -6.08 -14.94 -41.94
C PRO A 17 -6.76 -14.40 -40.67
N PHE A 18 -6.23 -13.29 -40.14
CA PHE A 18 -6.93 -12.50 -39.14
C PHE A 18 -8.13 -11.81 -39.80
N ALA A 19 -9.34 -12.25 -39.47
CA ALA A 19 -10.55 -11.50 -39.75
C ALA A 19 -10.57 -10.28 -38.83
N VAL A 20 -10.32 -9.10 -39.41
CA VAL A 20 -10.50 -7.81 -38.73
C VAL A 20 -12.01 -7.57 -38.66
N ASN A 21 -12.61 -7.85 -37.50
CA ASN A 21 -13.98 -7.47 -37.24
C ASN A 21 -13.98 -5.98 -36.87
N THR A 22 -14.36 -5.12 -37.81
CA THR A 22 -14.56 -3.68 -37.55
C THR A 22 -15.83 -3.51 -36.73
N ALA A 23 -15.71 -3.60 -35.40
CA ALA A 23 -16.75 -3.13 -34.50
C ALA A 23 -16.82 -1.59 -34.62
N SER A 24 -17.99 -1.10 -34.98
CA SER A 24 -18.25 0.34 -35.12
C SER A 24 -18.02 1.04 -33.79
N ALA A 25 -17.28 2.15 -33.85
CA ALA A 25 -17.14 3.07 -32.74
C ALA A 25 -18.52 3.65 -32.40
N GLY A 26 -19.16 3.09 -31.38
CA GLY A 26 -20.31 3.71 -30.72
C GLY A 26 -19.85 4.99 -30.05
N ALA A 27 -20.46 6.11 -30.43
CA ALA A 27 -20.18 7.44 -29.92
C ALA A 27 -20.12 7.45 -28.37
N ALA A 28 -18.96 7.82 -27.84
CA ALA A 28 -18.79 8.08 -26.42
C ALA A 28 -19.68 9.27 -26.04
N LYS A 29 -20.72 9.00 -25.26
CA LYS A 29 -21.37 10.06 -24.49
C LYS A 29 -20.35 10.54 -23.47
N GLU A 30 -19.92 11.79 -23.57
CA GLU A 30 -19.26 12.54 -22.50
C GLU A 30 -20.23 12.65 -21.31
N GLY A 31 -20.29 11.60 -20.50
CA GLY A 31 -20.82 11.63 -19.15
C GLY A 31 -19.65 11.83 -18.19
N LYS A 32 -19.81 12.71 -17.21
CA LYS A 32 -18.88 12.89 -16.08
C LYS A 32 -18.36 11.51 -15.62
N THR A 33 -17.13 11.15 -15.99
CA THR A 33 -16.56 9.83 -15.66
C THR A 33 -16.42 9.76 -14.15
N MET A 34 -17.34 9.05 -13.49
CA MET A 34 -17.21 8.73 -12.09
C MET A 34 -15.90 7.96 -11.88
N LEU A 35 -15.20 8.28 -10.81
CA LEU A 35 -14.02 7.54 -10.40
C LEU A 35 -14.47 6.15 -9.93
N GLU A 36 -14.42 5.15 -10.81
CA GLU A 36 -14.68 3.76 -10.44
C GLU A 36 -13.41 3.18 -9.80
N LEU A 37 -13.43 3.07 -8.46
CA LEU A 37 -12.39 2.39 -7.68
C LEU A 37 -12.93 1.09 -7.13
N MET A 38 -12.09 0.05 -7.09
CA MET A 38 -12.43 -1.18 -6.36
C MET A 38 -12.67 -0.85 -4.88
N GLY A 39 -13.78 -1.34 -4.32
CA GLY A 39 -14.06 -1.26 -2.89
C GLY A 39 -13.44 -2.41 -2.10
N GLY A 40 -13.94 -2.62 -0.88
CA GLY A 40 -13.56 -3.77 -0.05
C GLY A 40 -12.46 -3.47 0.96
N SER A 41 -12.16 -4.46 1.79
CA SER A 41 -11.23 -4.39 2.92
C SER A 41 -10.18 -5.50 2.84
N ILE A 42 -8.97 -5.25 3.34
CA ILE A 42 -7.98 -6.33 3.51
C ILE A 42 -8.49 -7.45 4.43
N THR A 43 -9.43 -7.14 5.33
CA THR A 43 -10.11 -8.12 6.19
C THR A 43 -11.11 -9.02 5.45
N ASP A 44 -11.42 -8.73 4.18
CA ASP A 44 -12.20 -9.64 3.33
C ASP A 44 -11.43 -10.94 3.06
N VAL A 45 -10.10 -10.95 3.27
CA VAL A 45 -9.25 -12.13 3.24
C VAL A 45 -9.45 -12.93 4.53
N PRO A 46 -9.99 -14.17 4.48
CA PRO A 46 -10.23 -14.96 5.68
C PRO A 46 -8.95 -15.20 6.50
N GLY A 47 -9.04 -14.93 7.80
CA GLY A 47 -7.92 -15.08 8.75
C GLY A 47 -7.12 -13.81 9.01
N ILE A 48 -7.46 -12.69 8.36
CA ILE A 48 -6.88 -11.37 8.66
C ILE A 48 -7.84 -10.57 9.54
N LYS A 49 -7.31 -10.04 10.64
CA LYS A 49 -7.94 -8.97 11.42
C LYS A 49 -7.13 -7.69 11.26
N LEU A 50 -7.79 -6.55 11.37
CA LEU A 50 -7.17 -5.24 11.26
C LEU A 50 -7.58 -4.36 12.44
N GLY A 51 -6.59 -3.75 13.08
CA GLY A 51 -6.79 -2.81 14.17
C GLY A 51 -5.99 -1.54 13.99
N HIS A 52 -6.50 -0.43 14.50
CA HIS A 52 -5.86 0.87 14.42
C HIS A 52 -5.79 1.51 15.80
N HIS A 53 -4.72 2.26 16.03
CA HIS A 53 -4.69 3.23 17.12
C HIS A 53 -4.24 4.58 16.57
N THR A 54 -5.15 5.56 16.59
CA THR A 54 -4.89 6.94 16.21
C THR A 54 -4.68 7.77 17.46
N LEU A 55 -3.57 8.50 17.54
CA LEU A 55 -3.31 9.37 18.68
C LEU A 55 -4.19 10.62 18.56
N THR A 56 -4.75 11.07 19.69
CA THR A 56 -5.64 12.24 19.72
C THR A 56 -4.88 13.56 19.81
N ARG A 57 -3.63 13.53 20.29
CA ARG A 57 -2.80 14.74 20.49
C ARG A 57 -2.17 15.29 19.21
N ARG A 58 -2.07 14.47 18.16
CA ARG A 58 -1.75 14.92 16.80
C ARG A 58 -2.22 13.89 15.77
N PRO A 59 -2.34 14.27 14.49
CA PRO A 59 -2.56 13.33 13.39
C PRO A 59 -1.35 12.37 13.24
N THR A 60 -1.42 11.21 13.89
CA THR A 60 -0.49 10.08 13.76
C THR A 60 -1.11 8.82 14.36
N GLY A 61 -0.50 7.66 14.14
CA GLY A 61 -1.00 6.40 14.68
C GLY A 61 -0.29 5.18 14.12
N CYS A 62 -0.84 4.02 14.44
CA CYS A 62 -0.39 2.75 13.89
C CYS A 62 -1.57 1.86 13.49
N SER A 63 -1.28 0.86 12.68
CA SER A 63 -2.23 -0.11 12.16
C SER A 63 -1.58 -1.48 12.16
N VAL A 64 -2.29 -2.46 12.71
CA VAL A 64 -1.79 -3.82 12.89
C VAL A 64 -2.69 -4.77 12.14
N LEU A 65 -2.10 -5.53 11.22
CA LEU A 65 -2.73 -6.70 10.65
C LEU A 65 -2.43 -7.87 11.59
N LEU A 66 -3.44 -8.50 12.17
CA LEU A 66 -3.29 -9.72 12.96
C LEU A 66 -3.73 -10.94 12.17
N CYS A 67 -2.92 -11.99 12.23
CA CYS A 67 -3.20 -13.31 11.68
C CYS A 67 -2.91 -14.35 12.77
N GLU A 68 -3.91 -14.57 13.64
CA GLU A 68 -3.78 -15.38 14.88
C GLU A 68 -3.33 -16.82 14.60
N GLU A 69 -3.77 -17.41 13.49
CA GLU A 69 -3.36 -18.76 13.04
C GLU A 69 -1.99 -18.79 12.34
N GLY A 70 -1.34 -17.62 12.22
CA GLY A 70 -0.10 -17.40 11.50
C GLY A 70 -0.28 -17.38 9.98
N ALA A 71 0.31 -16.38 9.32
CA ALA A 71 0.36 -16.29 7.86
C ALA A 71 1.81 -16.39 7.36
N THR A 72 2.01 -17.10 6.24
CA THR A 72 3.29 -17.01 5.53
C THR A 72 3.47 -15.58 5.05
N ALA A 73 4.68 -15.02 5.16
CA ALA A 73 4.92 -13.63 4.78
C ALA A 73 6.18 -13.45 3.93
N GLY A 74 6.12 -12.48 3.03
CA GLY A 74 7.25 -11.92 2.28
C GLY A 74 7.22 -10.40 2.33
N VAL A 75 8.30 -9.76 1.90
CA VAL A 75 8.41 -8.29 1.83
C VAL A 75 9.24 -7.87 0.62
N ASP A 76 8.87 -6.74 0.03
CA ASP A 76 9.74 -5.98 -0.87
C ASP A 76 9.90 -4.55 -0.32
N VAL A 77 11.14 -4.08 -0.25
CA VAL A 77 11.52 -2.75 0.22
C VAL A 77 12.23 -2.07 -0.95
N ARG A 78 11.59 -1.05 -1.53
CA ARG A 78 12.07 -0.39 -2.76
C ARG A 78 12.49 1.05 -2.57
N GLY A 79 11.90 1.75 -1.60
CA GLY A 79 12.33 3.11 -1.28
C GLY A 79 13.78 3.14 -0.76
N SER A 80 14.47 4.26 -0.99
CA SER A 80 15.86 4.45 -0.57
C SER A 80 16.02 5.00 0.87
N ALA A 81 14.92 5.34 1.54
CA ALA A 81 14.91 5.80 2.94
C ALA A 81 13.97 4.94 3.82
N PRO A 82 14.12 3.60 3.84
CA PRO A 82 13.22 2.74 4.59
C PRO A 82 13.45 2.89 6.10
N GLY A 83 12.36 2.78 6.86
CA GLY A 83 12.41 2.47 8.28
C GLY A 83 11.63 1.18 8.51
N THR A 84 12.35 0.11 8.84
CA THR A 84 11.79 -1.23 8.93
C THR A 84 12.30 -1.98 10.15
N ARG A 85 11.58 -3.04 10.51
CA ARG A 85 11.96 -3.98 11.57
C ARG A 85 11.65 -5.41 11.09
N GLU A 86 12.55 -6.34 11.38
CA GLU A 86 12.42 -7.80 11.14
C GLU A 86 12.18 -8.22 9.67
N THR A 87 12.57 -7.38 8.71
CA THR A 87 12.42 -7.68 7.28
C THR A 87 13.32 -8.83 6.83
N ASP A 88 14.52 -8.95 7.37
CA ASP A 88 15.47 -10.02 7.03
C ASP A 88 14.87 -11.40 7.29
N LEU A 89 14.12 -11.56 8.38
CA LEU A 89 13.52 -12.84 8.72
C LEU A 89 12.46 -13.29 7.69
N LEU A 90 11.92 -12.37 6.89
CA LEU A 90 11.00 -12.68 5.79
C LEU A 90 11.72 -13.16 4.52
N ASP A 91 13.05 -13.18 4.48
CA ASP A 91 13.77 -13.80 3.36
C ASP A 91 13.42 -15.30 3.26
N PRO A 92 13.13 -15.83 2.05
CA PRO A 92 12.75 -17.23 1.86
C PRO A 92 13.75 -18.27 2.41
N ILE A 93 15.03 -17.92 2.57
CA ILE A 93 16.03 -18.85 3.13
C ILE A 93 15.98 -18.95 4.66
N ASN A 94 15.32 -18.00 5.33
CA ASN A 94 15.34 -17.89 6.78
C ASN A 94 14.28 -18.76 7.46
N PHE A 95 14.61 -19.15 8.69
CA PHE A 95 13.96 -20.25 9.41
C PHE A 95 12.46 -20.04 9.68
N VAL A 96 12.05 -18.87 10.18
CA VAL A 96 10.64 -18.61 10.50
C VAL A 96 9.81 -18.52 9.22
N GLN A 97 8.75 -19.33 9.16
CA GLN A 97 7.87 -19.43 8.00
C GLN A 97 6.63 -18.55 8.09
N LYS A 98 6.10 -18.35 9.30
CA LYS A 98 4.86 -17.62 9.54
C LYS A 98 5.06 -16.49 10.56
N VAL A 99 4.34 -15.40 10.36
CA VAL A 99 4.22 -14.30 11.32
C VAL A 99 2.78 -14.20 11.81
N GLN A 100 2.58 -13.59 12.98
CA GLN A 100 1.27 -13.39 13.58
C GLN A 100 0.77 -11.95 13.43
N ALA A 101 1.67 -11.01 13.10
CA ALA A 101 1.30 -9.63 12.87
C ALA A 101 2.20 -8.93 11.85
N ILE A 102 1.66 -7.89 11.21
CA ILE A 102 2.42 -6.86 10.49
C ILE A 102 2.02 -5.49 11.05
N LEU A 103 3.02 -4.65 11.33
CA LEU A 103 2.80 -3.29 11.82
C LEU A 103 3.10 -2.26 10.71
N LEU A 104 2.14 -1.36 10.49
CA LEU A 104 2.32 -0.13 9.73
C LEU A 104 2.19 1.05 10.69
N SER A 105 3.13 1.99 10.73
CA SER A 105 3.07 3.08 11.71
C SER A 105 3.60 4.42 11.20
N GLY A 106 3.04 5.52 11.72
CA GLY A 106 3.63 6.86 11.59
C GLY A 106 4.81 7.07 12.55
N GLY A 107 5.23 8.31 12.75
CA GLY A 107 6.28 8.66 13.73
C GLY A 107 7.71 8.40 13.28
N SER A 108 7.94 8.08 12.01
CA SER A 108 9.26 7.72 11.46
C SER A 108 9.91 6.59 12.28
N ALA A 109 11.25 6.53 12.35
CA ALA A 109 11.98 5.47 13.05
C ALA A 109 11.55 5.27 14.50
N TYR A 110 11.07 6.32 15.18
CA TYR A 110 10.54 6.19 16.55
C TYR A 110 9.28 5.33 16.62
N GLY A 111 8.45 5.34 15.57
CA GLY A 111 7.23 4.53 15.48
C GLY A 111 7.50 3.02 15.48
N LEU A 112 8.73 2.58 15.21
CA LEU A 112 9.13 1.18 15.34
C LEU A 112 9.00 0.67 16.79
N ALA A 113 8.96 1.57 17.79
CA ALA A 113 8.68 1.22 19.18
C ALA A 113 7.29 0.58 19.35
N ALA A 114 6.31 0.91 18.50
CA ALA A 114 5.00 0.28 18.55
C ALA A 114 5.06 -1.24 18.31
N ALA A 115 6.09 -1.76 17.63
CA ALA A 115 6.27 -3.20 17.45
C ALA A 115 6.48 -3.93 18.78
N THR A 116 7.11 -3.30 19.78
CA THR A 116 7.27 -3.87 21.13
C THR A 116 5.92 -4.10 21.80
N GLY A 117 4.97 -3.17 21.63
CA GLY A 117 3.60 -3.33 22.13
C GLY A 117 2.83 -4.45 21.45
N VAL A 118 3.02 -4.61 20.14
CA VAL A 118 2.47 -5.74 19.38
C VAL A 118 3.05 -7.05 19.89
N MET A 119 4.37 -7.13 20.11
CA MET A 119 5.00 -8.32 20.70
C MET A 119 4.40 -8.65 22.05
N ARG A 120 4.24 -7.67 22.95
CA ARG A 120 3.61 -7.86 24.26
C ARG A 120 2.20 -8.45 24.14
N TYR A 121 1.37 -7.89 23.26
CA TYR A 121 0.02 -8.42 23.02
C TYR A 121 0.06 -9.87 22.53
N LEU A 122 0.93 -10.18 21.56
CA LEU A 122 1.04 -11.52 20.99
C LEU A 122 1.54 -12.55 22.01
N GLU A 123 2.54 -12.21 22.81
CA GLU A 123 3.06 -13.05 23.90
C GLU A 123 1.98 -13.37 24.94
N GLU A 124 1.24 -12.35 25.42
CA GLU A 124 0.13 -12.52 26.38
C GLU A 124 -0.98 -13.44 25.86
N ASN A 125 -1.14 -13.53 24.53
CA ASN A 125 -2.12 -14.39 23.87
C ASN A 125 -1.51 -15.71 23.35
N ASN A 126 -0.26 -16.01 23.70
CA ASN A 126 0.48 -17.21 23.27
C ASN A 126 0.53 -17.35 21.73
N LEU A 127 0.70 -16.24 21.03
CA LEU A 127 0.81 -16.15 19.58
C LEU A 127 2.26 -15.83 19.20
N GLY A 128 2.95 -16.75 18.52
CA GLY A 128 4.32 -16.52 18.09
C GLY A 128 5.03 -17.80 17.66
N PHE A 129 6.34 -17.69 17.44
CA PHE A 129 7.19 -18.84 17.20
C PHE A 129 7.41 -19.62 18.49
N GLU A 130 6.95 -20.87 18.56
CA GLU A 130 7.03 -21.69 19.77
C GLU A 130 8.48 -22.05 20.14
N ILE A 131 8.84 -21.81 21.40
CA ILE A 131 10.17 -22.07 21.95
C ILE A 131 10.10 -22.83 23.28
N GLY A 132 9.47 -24.00 23.30
CA GLY A 132 9.47 -24.95 24.43
C GLY A 132 8.74 -24.47 25.69
N LYS A 133 9.11 -23.32 26.26
CA LYS A 133 8.53 -22.69 27.46
C LYS A 133 7.58 -21.52 27.17
N GLY A 134 7.45 -21.10 25.91
CA GLY A 134 6.63 -19.96 25.51
C GLY A 134 6.71 -19.71 24.01
N VAL A 135 6.41 -18.48 23.59
CA VAL A 135 6.47 -18.04 22.20
C VAL A 135 7.40 -16.84 22.03
N VAL A 136 8.00 -16.71 20.85
CA VAL A 136 8.69 -15.50 20.39
C VAL A 136 7.87 -14.88 19.27
N PRO A 137 7.13 -13.79 19.52
CA PRO A 137 6.38 -13.11 18.47
C PRO A 137 7.33 -12.47 17.46
N ILE A 138 7.09 -12.71 16.17
CA ILE A 138 7.78 -12.04 15.08
C ILE A 138 6.86 -10.96 14.52
N VAL A 139 7.30 -9.71 14.59
CA VAL A 139 6.52 -8.54 14.17
C VAL A 139 7.30 -7.71 13.17
N PRO A 140 7.24 -8.06 11.86
CA PRO A 140 7.74 -7.19 10.82
C PRO A 140 6.97 -5.87 10.81
N ALA A 141 7.71 -4.78 10.63
CA ALA A 141 7.14 -3.45 10.64
C ALA A 141 7.75 -2.56 9.56
N ALA A 142 6.95 -1.60 9.09
CA ALA A 142 7.42 -0.47 8.31
C ALA A 142 6.80 0.82 8.86
N ILE A 143 7.56 1.92 8.77
CA ILE A 143 7.13 3.24 9.24
C ILE A 143 7.05 4.26 8.13
N LEU A 144 6.28 5.32 8.34
CA LEU A 144 6.27 6.51 7.51
C LEU A 144 6.63 7.77 8.29
N MET A 145 7.19 8.75 7.59
CA MET A 145 7.54 10.06 8.16
C MET A 145 6.33 11.00 8.17
N ASP A 146 5.69 11.15 9.33
CA ASP A 146 4.61 12.13 9.57
C ASP A 146 4.95 13.16 10.67
N LEU A 147 6.20 13.19 11.15
CA LEU A 147 6.61 14.02 12.29
C LEU A 147 6.45 15.52 12.04
N GLY A 148 6.43 15.95 10.77
CA GLY A 148 6.18 17.33 10.37
C GLY A 148 4.70 17.75 10.40
N VAL A 149 3.78 16.83 10.73
CA VAL A 149 2.34 17.11 10.83
C VAL A 149 1.96 17.25 12.30
N GLY A 150 1.78 18.50 12.74
CA GLY A 150 1.45 18.82 14.13
C GLY A 150 2.67 18.78 15.06
N ASP A 151 2.47 18.31 16.29
CA ASP A 151 3.51 18.28 17.33
C ASP A 151 4.53 17.14 17.13
N PHE A 152 5.76 17.49 16.76
CA PHE A 152 6.87 16.55 16.52
C PHE A 152 7.12 15.57 17.68
N SER A 153 6.85 15.97 18.92
CA SER A 153 7.14 15.17 20.12
C SER A 153 6.18 13.99 20.32
N VAL A 154 4.98 14.07 19.76
CA VAL A 154 3.97 13.00 19.84
C VAL A 154 4.33 11.93 18.82
N ARG A 155 4.28 10.64 19.16
CA ARG A 155 4.56 9.55 18.20
C ARG A 155 3.95 8.25 18.70
N PRO A 156 3.64 7.30 17.80
CA PRO A 156 3.27 5.95 18.22
C PRO A 156 4.39 5.34 19.07
N ASP A 157 4.01 4.79 20.22
CA ASP A 157 4.87 4.10 21.17
C ASP A 157 4.38 2.66 21.37
N GLU A 158 4.96 1.98 22.35
CA GLU A 158 4.58 0.60 22.68
C GLU A 158 3.09 0.47 23.01
N GLU A 159 2.52 1.40 23.77
CA GLU A 159 1.10 1.33 24.13
C GLU A 159 0.20 1.51 22.89
N ALA A 160 0.59 2.37 21.94
CA ALA A 160 -0.13 2.51 20.68
C ALA A 160 -0.22 1.18 19.91
N GLY A 161 0.89 0.43 19.81
CA GLY A 161 0.91 -0.87 19.14
C GLY A 161 0.05 -1.93 19.85
N TYR A 162 0.10 -1.95 21.19
CA TYR A 162 -0.73 -2.84 22.00
C TYR A 162 -2.24 -2.53 21.86
N LEU A 163 -2.61 -1.25 21.89
CA LEU A 163 -3.99 -0.80 21.70
C LEU A 163 -4.50 -1.10 20.28
N ALA A 164 -3.66 -0.96 19.26
CA ALA A 164 -4.03 -1.32 17.89
C ALA A 164 -4.33 -2.83 17.77
N CYS A 165 -3.58 -3.70 18.46
CA CYS A 165 -3.88 -5.13 18.51
C CYS A 165 -5.22 -5.42 19.21
N LYS A 166 -5.46 -4.80 20.37
CA LYS A 166 -6.74 -4.95 21.10
C LYS A 166 -7.95 -4.50 20.27
N ALA A 167 -7.75 -3.50 19.40
CA ALA A 167 -8.80 -2.99 18.52
C ALA A 167 -8.99 -3.83 17.24
N ALA A 168 -8.17 -4.86 17.01
CA ALA A 168 -8.20 -5.59 15.75
C ALA A 168 -9.43 -6.49 15.61
N THR A 169 -10.15 -6.36 14.49
CA THR A 169 -11.34 -7.18 14.20
C THR A 169 -11.32 -7.67 12.75
N ALA A 170 -12.16 -8.66 12.43
CA ALA A 170 -12.37 -9.12 11.06
C ALA A 170 -13.38 -8.24 10.28
N ALA A 171 -14.04 -7.29 10.95
CA ALA A 171 -14.96 -6.37 10.30
C ALA A 171 -14.18 -5.35 9.46
N PRO A 172 -14.76 -4.84 8.36
CA PRO A 172 -14.15 -3.75 7.59
C PRO A 172 -13.81 -2.56 8.49
N SER A 173 -12.60 -2.00 8.31
CA SER A 173 -12.17 -0.81 9.03
C SER A 173 -12.57 0.47 8.30
N GLY A 174 -12.36 1.62 8.95
CA GLY A 174 -12.38 2.91 8.27
C GLY A 174 -11.19 3.11 7.32
N GLU A 175 -11.20 4.24 6.61
CA GLU A 175 -10.15 4.73 5.71
C GLU A 175 -9.89 6.23 5.98
N GLY A 176 -8.92 6.82 5.31
CA GLY A 176 -8.58 8.24 5.44
C GLY A 176 -7.66 8.52 6.63
N ASN A 177 -8.10 9.39 7.54
CA ASN A 177 -7.25 9.96 8.61
C ASN A 177 -7.21 9.07 9.87
N ILE A 178 -6.88 7.79 9.71
CA ILE A 178 -6.85 6.83 10.83
C ILE A 178 -5.56 6.02 10.86
N GLY A 179 -5.18 5.55 12.05
CA GLY A 179 -4.03 4.67 12.26
C GLY A 179 -2.77 5.23 11.62
N ALA A 180 -2.07 4.41 10.83
CA ALA A 180 -0.87 4.82 10.11
C ALA A 180 -1.13 5.95 9.08
N GLY A 181 -2.35 6.09 8.56
CA GLY A 181 -2.74 7.12 7.60
C GLY A 181 -3.08 8.48 8.22
N ALA A 182 -3.19 8.57 9.55
CA ALA A 182 -3.64 9.78 10.24
C ALA A 182 -2.78 11.01 9.92
N GLY A 183 -1.45 10.86 9.96
CA GLY A 183 -0.49 11.92 9.64
C GLY A 183 0.02 11.92 8.19
N ALA A 184 -0.47 11.02 7.34
CA ALA A 184 0.07 10.83 6.00
C ALA A 184 -0.25 11.99 5.05
N THR A 185 0.71 12.39 4.20
CA THR A 185 0.63 13.52 3.27
C THR A 185 1.26 13.20 1.91
N VAL A 186 0.80 13.85 0.84
CA VAL A 186 1.24 13.59 -0.55
C VAL A 186 1.60 14.88 -1.30
N GLY A 187 2.32 14.77 -2.41
CA GLY A 187 2.63 15.94 -3.27
C GLY A 187 3.69 16.87 -2.68
N LYS A 188 4.73 16.30 -2.09
CA LYS A 188 5.73 17.01 -1.26
C LYS A 188 7.00 17.42 -2.01
N MET A 189 7.11 17.14 -3.31
CA MET A 189 8.30 17.44 -4.11
C MET A 189 8.76 18.91 -4.03
N PHE A 190 7.81 19.83 -3.79
CA PHE A 190 8.04 21.27 -3.73
C PHE A 190 8.03 21.84 -2.30
N GLY A 191 7.95 20.98 -1.29
CA GLY A 191 7.78 21.35 0.12
C GLY A 191 6.35 21.15 0.64
N MET A 192 6.22 21.18 1.97
CA MET A 192 4.96 20.90 2.65
C MET A 192 3.86 21.93 2.39
N ASP A 193 4.21 23.16 2.03
CA ASP A 193 3.24 24.22 1.72
C ASP A 193 2.31 23.84 0.55
N TYR A 194 2.81 23.02 -0.37
CA TYR A 194 2.06 22.55 -1.54
C TYR A 194 1.44 21.17 -1.33
N ALA A 195 1.66 20.54 -0.19
CA ALA A 195 1.21 19.18 0.06
C ALA A 195 -0.32 19.11 0.22
N MET A 196 -0.82 17.90 0.10
CA MET A 196 -2.20 17.54 0.43
C MET A 196 -2.22 16.41 1.45
N LYS A 197 -3.39 16.20 2.04
CA LYS A 197 -3.63 15.05 2.89
C LYS A 197 -3.56 13.76 2.07
N GLY A 198 -2.73 12.82 2.56
CA GLY A 198 -2.71 11.42 2.15
C GLY A 198 -3.72 10.61 2.97
N GLY A 199 -3.45 9.36 3.29
CA GLY A 199 -4.34 8.63 4.19
C GLY A 199 -4.05 7.16 4.25
N LEU A 200 -4.97 6.43 4.88
CA LEU A 200 -5.06 4.97 4.84
C LEU A 200 -6.14 4.57 3.83
N GLY A 201 -5.83 3.64 2.95
CA GLY A 201 -6.79 3.08 2.01
C GLY A 201 -6.76 1.57 2.01
N THR A 202 -7.89 0.97 1.66
CA THR A 202 -8.01 -0.48 1.53
C THR A 202 -8.87 -0.84 0.32
N ALA A 203 -8.57 -1.97 -0.31
CA ALA A 203 -9.38 -2.53 -1.39
C ALA A 203 -9.27 -4.06 -1.37
N SER A 204 -10.21 -4.74 -1.99
CA SER A 204 -10.14 -6.19 -2.18
C SER A 204 -10.74 -6.64 -3.51
N TYR A 205 -10.35 -7.83 -3.94
CA TYR A 205 -10.88 -8.48 -5.12
C TYR A 205 -11.07 -9.98 -4.86
N LYS A 206 -12.31 -10.45 -5.04
CA LYS A 206 -12.64 -11.88 -5.01
C LYS A 206 -12.54 -12.44 -6.42
N VAL A 207 -11.68 -13.43 -6.61
CA VAL A 207 -11.44 -14.06 -7.92
C VAL A 207 -12.69 -14.87 -8.31
N PRO A 208 -13.37 -14.52 -9.41
CA PRO A 208 -14.61 -15.18 -9.81
C PRO A 208 -14.46 -16.69 -9.97
N GLY A 209 -15.45 -17.45 -9.50
CA GLY A 209 -15.44 -18.91 -9.59
C GLY A 209 -14.51 -19.61 -8.62
N THR A 210 -13.90 -18.90 -7.66
CA THR A 210 -12.99 -19.48 -6.65
C THR A 210 -13.28 -18.94 -5.25
N GLU A 211 -12.66 -19.56 -4.24
CA GLU A 211 -12.62 -19.02 -2.87
C GLU A 211 -11.56 -17.93 -2.66
N ILE A 212 -10.74 -17.63 -3.67
CA ILE A 212 -9.57 -16.76 -3.51
C ILE A 212 -9.98 -15.29 -3.41
N VAL A 213 -9.44 -14.62 -2.40
CA VAL A 213 -9.53 -13.17 -2.19
C VAL A 213 -8.13 -12.59 -2.14
N VAL A 214 -7.93 -11.43 -2.77
CA VAL A 214 -6.72 -10.62 -2.65
C VAL A 214 -7.13 -9.26 -2.07
N GLY A 215 -6.59 -8.91 -0.91
CA GLY A 215 -6.85 -7.64 -0.23
C GLY A 215 -5.58 -6.81 -0.12
N ALA A 216 -5.73 -5.48 -0.16
CA ALA A 216 -4.64 -4.53 0.04
C ALA A 216 -4.99 -3.51 1.11
N ILE A 217 -3.98 -3.08 1.88
CA ILE A 217 -4.04 -1.91 2.76
C ILE A 217 -2.78 -1.08 2.56
N VAL A 218 -2.90 0.24 2.59
CA VAL A 218 -1.77 1.14 2.37
C VAL A 218 -1.95 2.47 3.10
N ALA A 219 -0.88 2.93 3.74
CA ALA A 219 -0.76 4.30 4.25
C ALA A 219 0.11 5.13 3.29
N VAL A 220 -0.49 6.13 2.65
CA VAL A 220 0.08 6.87 1.52
C VAL A 220 0.66 8.20 1.98
N ASN A 221 1.97 8.22 2.23
CA ASN A 221 2.74 9.42 2.58
C ASN A 221 3.80 9.74 1.50
N ALA A 222 3.40 9.72 0.23
CA ALA A 222 4.27 9.79 -0.95
C ALA A 222 4.89 11.18 -1.20
N VAL A 223 6.07 11.23 -1.81
CA VAL A 223 6.61 12.49 -2.35
C VAL A 223 5.85 12.98 -3.59
N GLY A 224 5.42 12.03 -4.43
CA GLY A 224 4.78 12.32 -5.72
C GLY A 224 3.28 12.62 -5.64
N ASP A 225 2.70 12.81 -6.83
CA ASP A 225 1.26 12.99 -6.99
C ASP A 225 0.56 11.64 -7.06
N VAL A 226 -0.58 11.52 -6.37
CA VAL A 226 -1.48 10.37 -6.47
C VAL A 226 -2.44 10.56 -7.64
N ARG A 227 -2.54 9.56 -8.50
CA ARG A 227 -3.33 9.55 -9.73
C ARG A 227 -4.36 8.43 -9.72
N ALA A 228 -5.49 8.70 -10.36
CA ALA A 228 -6.51 7.70 -10.62
C ALA A 228 -5.94 6.58 -11.49
N PRO A 229 -6.12 5.29 -11.12
CA PRO A 229 -5.54 4.17 -11.87
C PRO A 229 -6.02 4.09 -13.32
N ASN A 230 -7.28 4.44 -13.58
CA ASN A 230 -7.92 4.26 -14.89
C ASN A 230 -7.85 5.49 -15.81
N SER A 231 -7.75 6.71 -15.25
CA SER A 231 -7.77 7.96 -16.02
C SER A 231 -6.48 8.77 -15.93
N HIS A 232 -5.56 8.37 -15.05
CA HIS A 232 -4.31 9.08 -14.75
C HIS A 232 -4.47 10.54 -14.28
N ARG A 233 -5.71 11.00 -14.02
CA ARG A 233 -5.99 12.30 -13.41
C ARG A 233 -5.38 12.35 -12.01
N ILE A 234 -4.75 13.47 -11.66
CA ILE A 234 -4.25 13.69 -10.31
C ILE A 234 -5.45 13.79 -9.35
N LEU A 235 -5.48 12.93 -8.33
CA LEU A 235 -6.48 12.91 -7.27
C LEU A 235 -6.03 13.77 -6.09
N ALA A 236 -4.76 13.67 -5.71
CA ALA A 236 -4.13 14.49 -4.70
C ALA A 236 -2.64 14.62 -5.03
N GLY A 237 -2.03 15.77 -4.80
CA GLY A 237 -0.65 16.01 -5.21
C GLY A 237 -0.19 17.42 -4.92
N ALA A 238 0.94 17.80 -5.48
CA ALA A 238 1.53 19.10 -5.27
C ALA A 238 0.61 20.20 -5.85
N ARG A 239 0.13 21.08 -4.98
CA ARG A 239 -0.78 22.17 -5.34
C ARG A 239 -0.06 23.30 -6.06
N THR A 240 -0.78 24.03 -6.90
CA THR A 240 -0.35 25.33 -7.44
C THR A 240 -0.27 26.39 -6.34
N GLU A 241 0.45 27.49 -6.59
CA GLU A 241 0.64 28.60 -5.65
C GLU A 241 -0.68 29.24 -5.21
N ASP A 242 -1.68 29.27 -6.10
CA ASP A 242 -3.03 29.76 -5.80
C ASP A 242 -3.93 28.72 -5.13
N GLY A 243 -3.44 27.49 -4.96
CA GLY A 243 -4.16 26.36 -4.37
C GLY A 243 -5.32 25.82 -5.21
N LYS A 244 -5.52 26.27 -6.46
CA LYS A 244 -6.71 25.91 -7.26
C LYS A 244 -6.52 24.69 -8.16
N GLY A 245 -5.31 24.14 -8.26
CA GLY A 245 -5.01 22.97 -9.07
C GLY A 245 -3.71 22.29 -8.67
N PHE A 246 -3.18 21.48 -9.58
CA PHE A 246 -1.97 20.69 -9.37
C PHE A 246 -0.83 21.16 -10.27
N ARG A 247 0.39 21.18 -9.73
CA ARG A 247 1.61 21.51 -10.48
C ARG A 247 2.00 20.43 -11.47
N ASN A 248 1.51 19.20 -11.27
CA ASN A 248 1.98 18.00 -11.95
C ASN A 248 3.51 17.82 -11.77
N THR A 249 3.87 17.12 -10.70
CA THR A 249 5.24 16.93 -10.25
C THR A 249 6.15 16.40 -11.36
N MET A 250 5.71 15.42 -12.15
CA MET A 250 6.54 14.90 -13.24
C MET A 250 6.71 15.88 -14.40
N ALA A 251 5.65 16.61 -14.78
CA ALA A 251 5.76 17.62 -15.82
C ALA A 251 6.78 18.69 -15.45
N ALA A 252 6.84 19.08 -14.17
CA ALA A 252 7.85 20.00 -13.67
C ALA A 252 9.26 19.38 -13.71
N ILE A 253 9.45 18.14 -13.22
CA ILE A 253 10.75 17.43 -13.26
C ILE A 253 11.31 17.37 -14.68
N MET A 254 10.45 17.12 -15.66
CA MET A 254 10.84 17.06 -17.07
C MET A 254 11.31 18.40 -17.67
N GLN A 255 11.07 19.53 -16.98
CA GLN A 255 11.57 20.85 -17.41
C GLN A 255 13.01 21.12 -16.99
N GLY A 256 13.61 20.32 -16.10
CA GLY A 256 15.02 20.44 -15.74
C GLY A 256 15.36 20.01 -14.31
N PRO A 257 16.65 20.01 -13.95
CA PRO A 257 17.14 19.42 -12.69
C PRO A 257 16.83 20.22 -11.42
N GLY A 258 16.35 21.47 -11.53
CA GLY A 258 16.18 22.41 -10.40
C GLY A 258 14.85 22.31 -9.63
N VAL A 259 14.14 21.18 -9.75
CA VAL A 259 12.74 21.05 -9.31
C VAL A 259 12.63 20.53 -7.88
N VAL A 260 13.59 19.71 -7.46
CA VAL A 260 13.61 19.07 -6.15
C VAL A 260 14.03 20.10 -5.09
N LYS A 261 13.11 20.47 -4.19
CA LYS A 261 13.48 21.13 -2.93
C LYS A 261 13.72 20.06 -1.87
N SER A 262 14.89 20.09 -1.22
CA SER A 262 15.34 19.24 -0.09
C SER A 262 14.24 18.32 0.44
N GLY A 263 14.14 17.11 -0.11
CA GLY A 263 13.08 16.17 0.23
C GLY A 263 13.31 15.60 1.62
N GLY A 264 12.46 15.98 2.58
CA GLY A 264 12.34 15.21 3.81
C GLY A 264 11.97 13.75 3.50
N ALA A 265 12.07 12.85 4.47
CA ALA A 265 11.65 11.47 4.27
C ALA A 265 10.15 11.40 3.91
N ASN A 266 9.82 10.62 2.90
CA ASN A 266 8.48 10.31 2.40
C ASN A 266 8.34 8.79 2.42
N THR A 267 7.12 8.25 2.52
CA THR A 267 6.98 6.80 2.59
C THR A 267 5.57 6.34 2.27
N THR A 268 5.41 5.44 1.29
CA THR A 268 4.18 4.66 1.17
C THR A 268 4.42 3.25 1.69
N ILE A 269 3.71 2.88 2.76
CA ILE A 269 3.83 1.55 3.38
C ILE A 269 2.51 0.80 3.27
N GLY A 270 2.56 -0.49 2.97
CA GLY A 270 1.34 -1.27 2.81
C GLY A 270 1.54 -2.76 2.95
N ALA A 271 0.44 -3.49 2.80
CA ALA A 271 0.42 -4.93 2.78
C ALA A 271 -0.61 -5.46 1.77
N ILE A 272 -0.30 -6.62 1.20
CA ILE A 272 -1.22 -7.48 0.46
C ILE A 272 -1.50 -8.70 1.31
N ALA A 273 -2.74 -9.15 1.33
CA ALA A 273 -3.12 -10.45 1.90
C ALA A 273 -3.87 -11.28 0.87
N THR A 274 -3.70 -12.60 0.94
CA THR A 274 -4.53 -13.55 0.20
C THR A 274 -4.73 -14.82 1.01
N ASN A 275 -5.83 -15.53 0.73
CA ASN A 275 -6.07 -16.87 1.26
C ASN A 275 -5.59 -17.99 0.31
N ALA A 276 -5.10 -17.66 -0.89
CA ALA A 276 -4.42 -18.63 -1.74
C ALA A 276 -3.12 -19.11 -1.08
N PRO A 277 -2.80 -20.43 -1.10
CA PRO A 277 -1.62 -20.96 -0.44
C PRO A 277 -0.35 -20.59 -1.19
N PHE A 278 0.54 -19.84 -0.54
CA PHE A 278 1.85 -19.46 -1.10
C PHE A 278 2.97 -19.58 -0.05
N GLY A 279 4.15 -19.95 -0.52
CA GLY A 279 5.40 -19.90 0.22
C GLY A 279 6.06 -18.51 0.21
N LYS A 280 7.14 -18.36 0.98
CA LYS A 280 7.85 -17.06 1.13
C LYS A 280 8.40 -16.52 -0.19
N ALA A 281 8.93 -17.37 -1.06
CA ALA A 281 9.50 -16.95 -2.35
C ALA A 281 8.42 -16.32 -3.26
N GLU A 282 7.25 -16.94 -3.29
CA GLU A 282 6.10 -16.49 -4.09
C GLU A 282 5.54 -15.19 -3.51
N LEU A 283 5.42 -15.09 -2.17
CA LEU A 283 5.00 -13.86 -1.51
C LEU A 283 6.00 -12.71 -1.66
N LYS A 284 7.31 -12.98 -1.64
CA LYS A 284 8.34 -12.00 -1.98
C LYS A 284 8.15 -11.48 -3.41
N LYS A 285 7.81 -12.37 -4.35
CA LYS A 285 7.50 -11.97 -5.73
C LYS A 285 6.20 -11.17 -5.83
N ILE A 286 5.14 -11.58 -5.13
CA ILE A 286 3.85 -10.87 -5.09
C ILE A 286 4.01 -9.48 -4.48
N ALA A 287 4.77 -9.33 -3.39
CA ALA A 287 5.10 -8.03 -2.80
C ALA A 287 5.78 -7.11 -3.85
N GLY A 288 6.76 -7.64 -4.59
CA GLY A 288 7.43 -6.88 -5.65
C GLY A 288 6.52 -6.51 -6.83
N MET A 289 5.57 -7.37 -7.21
CA MET A 289 4.57 -7.02 -8.23
C MET A 289 3.55 -5.99 -7.72
N ALA A 290 3.20 -6.04 -6.43
CA ALA A 290 2.27 -5.07 -5.84
C ALA A 290 2.83 -3.63 -5.87
N HIS A 291 4.16 -3.46 -5.89
CA HIS A 291 4.80 -2.16 -6.12
C HIS A 291 4.47 -1.56 -7.50
N ASP A 292 4.11 -2.36 -8.50
CA ASP A 292 3.59 -1.84 -9.77
C ASP A 292 2.27 -1.08 -9.55
N GLY A 293 1.49 -1.46 -8.52
CA GLY A 293 0.32 -0.71 -8.09
C GLY A 293 0.67 0.69 -7.61
N PHE A 294 1.76 0.84 -6.83
CA PHE A 294 2.29 2.16 -6.47
C PHE A 294 2.70 2.95 -7.72
N ALA A 295 3.45 2.34 -8.64
CA ALA A 295 3.91 3.04 -9.85
C ALA A 295 2.77 3.46 -10.79
N ARG A 296 1.64 2.75 -10.81
CA ARG A 296 0.44 3.10 -11.59
C ARG A 296 -0.30 4.31 -11.02
N THR A 297 -0.20 4.55 -9.71
CA THR A 297 -1.01 5.57 -9.02
C THR A 297 -0.21 6.60 -8.25
N ILE A 298 1.11 6.51 -8.15
CA ILE A 298 1.98 7.49 -7.49
C ILE A 298 3.09 7.88 -8.47
N ASN A 299 3.24 9.18 -8.73
CA ASN A 299 4.22 9.65 -9.71
C ASN A 299 4.89 10.98 -9.33
N PRO A 300 6.21 11.03 -9.09
CA PRO A 300 7.15 9.89 -9.01
C PRO A 300 6.97 9.03 -7.74
N VAL A 301 7.54 7.83 -7.74
CA VAL A 301 7.58 6.89 -6.61
C VAL A 301 8.95 6.20 -6.54
N HIS A 302 9.28 5.55 -5.42
CA HIS A 302 10.57 4.88 -5.19
C HIS A 302 11.77 5.82 -5.31
N THR A 303 11.58 7.09 -4.93
CA THR A 303 12.65 8.09 -5.00
C THR A 303 13.68 7.91 -3.88
N MET A 304 14.75 8.70 -3.92
CA MET A 304 15.78 8.74 -2.87
C MET A 304 15.22 9.10 -1.48
N TRP A 305 14.04 9.72 -1.43
CA TRP A 305 13.41 10.15 -0.19
C TRP A 305 12.28 9.25 0.26
N ASP A 306 11.87 8.29 -0.57
CA ASP A 306 10.80 7.36 -0.23
C ASP A 306 11.36 6.16 0.54
N GLY A 307 10.61 5.65 1.52
CA GLY A 307 10.90 4.37 2.22
C GLY A 307 9.94 3.24 1.81
N ASP A 308 9.45 3.27 0.57
CA ASP A 308 8.35 2.44 0.11
C ASP A 308 8.55 0.94 0.40
N THR A 309 7.58 0.35 1.09
CA THR A 309 7.63 -1.03 1.58
C THR A 309 6.27 -1.70 1.45
N ILE A 310 6.22 -2.90 0.85
CA ILE A 310 5.02 -3.73 0.79
C ILE A 310 5.31 -5.10 1.42
N PHE A 311 4.50 -5.47 2.40
CA PHE A 311 4.43 -6.86 2.89
C PHE A 311 3.41 -7.67 2.09
N ALA A 312 3.61 -8.97 1.94
CA ALA A 312 2.61 -9.88 1.36
C ALA A 312 2.39 -11.06 2.30
N LEU A 313 1.11 -11.36 2.60
CA LEU A 313 0.69 -12.43 3.50
C LEU A 313 -0.16 -13.48 2.78
N SER A 314 0.06 -14.75 3.08
CA SER A 314 -0.83 -15.85 2.71
C SER A 314 -1.38 -16.55 3.95
N THR A 315 -2.71 -16.58 4.09
CA THR A 315 -3.38 -17.37 5.15
C THR A 315 -3.55 -18.83 4.76
N GLY A 316 -3.41 -19.17 3.47
CA GLY A 316 -3.50 -20.54 2.95
C GLY A 316 -4.84 -21.24 3.18
N LYS A 317 -5.93 -20.47 3.37
CA LYS A 317 -7.25 -21.02 3.72
C LYS A 317 -8.11 -21.44 2.52
N ALA A 318 -7.78 -21.04 1.30
CA ALA A 318 -8.52 -21.44 0.10
C ALA A 318 -8.31 -22.93 -0.18
N LYS A 319 -9.40 -23.69 -0.36
CA LYS A 319 -9.34 -25.15 -0.58
C LYS A 319 -9.00 -25.52 -2.02
N ASP A 320 -9.34 -24.66 -2.97
CA ASP A 320 -8.95 -24.77 -4.37
C ASP A 320 -7.48 -24.36 -4.51
N GLY A 321 -6.59 -25.25 -4.04
CA GLY A 321 -5.22 -24.95 -3.64
C GLY A 321 -4.19 -24.69 -4.74
N GLN A 322 -4.61 -24.26 -5.94
CA GLN A 322 -3.69 -23.85 -6.99
C GLN A 322 -4.04 -22.45 -7.49
N ALA A 323 -3.16 -21.51 -7.18
CA ALA A 323 -3.21 -20.15 -7.68
C ALA A 323 -1.88 -19.83 -8.37
N ASP A 324 -1.94 -19.27 -9.57
CA ASP A 324 -0.74 -18.84 -10.27
C ASP A 324 -0.19 -17.55 -9.64
N VAL A 325 1.11 -17.55 -9.29
CA VAL A 325 1.79 -16.43 -8.64
C VAL A 325 1.73 -15.16 -9.51
N THR A 326 1.80 -15.31 -10.83
CA THR A 326 1.73 -14.18 -11.77
C THR A 326 0.33 -13.59 -11.77
N ALA A 327 -0.71 -14.42 -11.81
CA ALA A 327 -2.10 -13.98 -11.76
C ALA A 327 -2.41 -13.25 -10.45
N ILE A 328 -2.06 -13.84 -9.30
CA ILE A 328 -2.30 -13.21 -7.99
C ILE A 328 -1.44 -11.95 -7.81
N GLY A 329 -0.18 -11.96 -8.24
CA GLY A 329 0.68 -10.78 -8.22
C GLY A 329 0.14 -9.63 -9.09
N ALA A 330 -0.43 -9.95 -10.26
CA ALA A 330 -1.03 -8.94 -11.14
C ALA A 330 -2.31 -8.35 -10.54
N ILE A 331 -3.16 -9.18 -9.92
CA ILE A 331 -4.34 -8.73 -9.18
C ILE A 331 -3.90 -7.87 -7.98
N ALA A 332 -2.87 -8.29 -7.24
CA ALA A 332 -2.33 -7.54 -6.12
C ALA A 332 -1.89 -6.13 -6.53
N ALA A 333 -1.24 -5.97 -7.69
CA ALA A 333 -0.88 -4.67 -8.23
C ALA A 333 -2.11 -3.79 -8.53
N SER A 334 -3.20 -4.36 -9.08
CA SER A 334 -4.44 -3.62 -9.34
C SER A 334 -5.14 -3.22 -8.05
N VAL A 335 -5.33 -4.15 -7.12
CA VAL A 335 -5.97 -3.89 -5.81
C VAL A 335 -5.16 -2.87 -5.01
N MET A 336 -3.81 -2.93 -5.07
CA MET A 336 -2.95 -1.93 -4.43
C MET A 336 -3.12 -0.53 -5.06
N ALA A 337 -3.20 -0.44 -6.39
CA ALA A 337 -3.44 0.83 -7.09
C ALA A 337 -4.77 1.48 -6.62
N ASP A 338 -5.84 0.70 -6.55
CA ASP A 338 -7.13 1.16 -6.03
C ASP A 338 -7.06 1.58 -4.55
N ALA A 339 -6.40 0.79 -3.70
CA ALA A 339 -6.21 1.14 -2.29
C ALA A 339 -5.45 2.47 -2.11
N VAL A 340 -4.43 2.73 -2.93
CA VAL A 340 -3.70 4.02 -2.93
C VAL A 340 -4.64 5.18 -3.30
N ALA A 341 -5.45 5.02 -4.35
CA ALA A 341 -6.39 6.04 -4.77
C ALA A 341 -7.45 6.31 -3.68
N ARG A 342 -7.97 5.26 -3.05
CA ARG A 342 -8.92 5.38 -1.94
C ARG A 342 -8.33 6.10 -0.74
N ALA A 343 -7.06 5.84 -0.41
CA ALA A 343 -6.40 6.50 0.71
C ALA A 343 -6.49 8.03 0.64
N VAL A 344 -6.34 8.63 -0.55
CA VAL A 344 -6.43 10.08 -0.73
C VAL A 344 -7.86 10.58 -0.96
N VAL A 345 -8.73 9.77 -1.56
CA VAL A 345 -10.15 10.10 -1.77
C VAL A 345 -10.91 10.14 -0.44
N GLN A 346 -10.61 9.20 0.46
CA GLN A 346 -11.24 9.06 1.77
C GLN A 346 -10.64 9.99 2.83
N ALA A 347 -9.49 10.61 2.54
CA ALA A 347 -8.85 11.57 3.42
C ALA A 347 -9.74 12.78 3.74
N GLU A 348 -9.53 13.35 4.93
CA GLU A 348 -10.16 14.60 5.36
C GLU A 348 -9.12 15.69 5.52
N SER A 349 -9.48 16.93 5.23
CA SER A 349 -8.54 18.03 5.37
C SER A 349 -8.16 18.28 6.83
N LEU A 350 -6.99 18.87 7.02
CA LEU A 350 -6.53 19.42 8.30
C LEU A 350 -6.32 20.93 8.11
N PRO A 351 -7.40 21.75 8.19
CA PRO A 351 -7.33 23.17 7.83
C PRO A 351 -6.34 23.96 8.68
N HIS A 352 -6.22 23.61 9.96
CA HIS A 352 -5.29 24.22 10.91
C HIS A 352 -3.81 23.97 10.57
N LEU A 353 -3.52 23.02 9.67
CA LEU A 353 -2.18 22.72 9.16
C LEU A 353 -2.03 23.06 7.66
N ASN A 354 -3.01 23.71 7.04
CA ASN A 354 -3.03 24.01 5.60
C ASN A 354 -2.86 22.74 4.72
N LEU A 355 -3.44 21.62 5.14
CA LEU A 355 -3.43 20.36 4.38
C LEU A 355 -4.84 20.05 3.86
N PRO A 356 -5.22 20.51 2.65
CA PRO A 356 -6.48 20.14 2.05
C PRO A 356 -6.48 18.67 1.60
N ALA A 357 -7.65 18.09 1.44
CA ALA A 357 -7.86 16.73 0.94
C ALA A 357 -8.50 16.73 -0.45
N HIS A 358 -8.53 15.56 -1.10
CA HIS A 358 -9.14 15.40 -2.44
C HIS A 358 -10.54 16.01 -2.53
N ARG A 359 -11.38 15.78 -1.50
CA ARG A 359 -12.76 16.25 -1.45
C ARG A 359 -12.92 17.77 -1.55
N ASP A 360 -11.93 18.55 -1.12
CA ASP A 360 -11.98 20.01 -1.18
C ASP A 360 -11.89 20.54 -2.63
N TYR A 361 -11.28 19.74 -3.53
CA TYR A 361 -11.16 20.07 -4.95
C TYR A 361 -12.39 19.63 -5.76
N MET A 362 -13.11 18.60 -5.31
CA MET A 362 -14.33 18.13 -5.98
C MET A 362 -15.51 19.07 -5.78
N ILE A 363 -15.62 19.70 -4.61
CA ILE A 363 -16.71 20.65 -4.31
C ILE A 363 -16.60 21.89 -5.22
N ALA A 364 -15.38 22.38 -5.46
CA ALA A 364 -15.12 23.54 -6.30
C ALA A 364 -15.46 23.33 -7.79
N GLU A 365 -15.44 22.09 -8.28
CA GLU A 365 -15.87 21.75 -9.66
C GLU A 365 -17.39 21.67 -9.81
N SER A 366 -18.14 21.43 -8.72
CA SER A 366 -19.62 21.31 -8.76
C SER A 366 -20.37 22.64 -8.68
N THR A 367 -19.66 23.73 -8.35
CA THR A 367 -20.21 25.09 -8.20
C THR A 367 -19.87 26.03 -9.36
N ARG A 368 -19.25 25.51 -10.43
CA ARG A 368 -19.00 26.22 -11.69
C ARG A 368 -19.88 25.65 -12.80
#